data_AF-A0A9D2G6B9-F1
#
_entry.id   AF-A0A9D2G6B9-F1
#
_cell.length_a   1.000
_cell.length_b   1.000
_cell.length_c   1.000
_cell.angle_alpha   90.00
_cell.angle_beta   90.00
_cell.angle_gamma   90.00
#
_symmetry.space_group_name_H-M   'P 1'
#
loop_
_entity.id
_entity.type
_entity.pdbx_description
1 polymer ?
#
loop_
_entity_poly.entity_id
_entity_poly.type
_entity_poly.pdbx_seq_one_letter_code
_entity_poly.pdbx_strand_id
1 'polypeptide(L)' 'MTSHSTTFWNDMNDLYNLTKNLKALRRQYGYTQQYVAEQLGITPQSYHAYEAGITIPTLPNFIKLARLYDVSLDDLLE' A
#
# COMPACT_ATOMS: atom_id res chain seq x y z
N MET A 1 -6.13 7.73 -33.31
CA MET A 1 -7.55 7.62 -32.93
C MET A 1 -7.81 6.13 -32.75
N THR A 2 -7.82 5.54 -31.57
CA THR A 2 -8.36 5.97 -30.26
C THR A 2 -7.34 5.77 -29.13
N SER A 3 -6.97 6.86 -28.45
CA SER A 3 -6.25 6.82 -27.17
C SER A 3 -7.24 6.46 -26.06
N HIS A 4 -7.31 5.18 -25.67
CA HIS A 4 -8.06 4.73 -24.49
C HIS A 4 -7.30 3.61 -23.74
N SER A 5 -5.97 3.73 -23.58
CA SER A 5 -5.14 2.68 -22.94
C SER A 5 -4.51 3.05 -21.59
N THR A 6 -4.80 4.21 -21.00
CA THR A 6 -4.00 4.75 -19.88
C THR A 6 -4.56 4.58 -18.47
N THR A 7 -5.79 4.09 -18.28
CA THR A 7 -6.38 3.96 -16.93
C THR A 7 -6.29 2.52 -16.41
N PHE A 8 -6.71 1.53 -17.20
CA PHE A 8 -6.78 0.14 -16.72
C PHE A 8 -5.44 -0.56 -16.44
N TRP A 9 -4.43 -0.33 -17.28
CA TRP A 9 -3.12 -0.97 -17.09
C TRP A 9 -2.31 -0.26 -15.99
N ASN A 10 -2.45 1.05 -15.86
CA ASN A 10 -1.82 1.82 -14.78
C ASN A 10 -2.39 1.41 -13.42
N ASP A 11 -3.72 1.32 -13.28
CA ASP A 11 -4.36 0.90 -12.03
C ASP A 11 -3.91 -0.50 -11.56
N MET A 12 -3.71 -1.44 -12.50
CA MET A 12 -3.21 -2.79 -12.20
C MET A 12 -1.73 -2.79 -11.80
N ASN A 13 -0.91 -1.93 -12.42
CA ASN A 13 0.49 -1.77 -12.07
C ASN A 13 0.65 -1.12 -10.69
N ASP A 14 -0.15 -0.09 -10.41
CA ASP A 14 -0.15 0.64 -9.14
C ASP A 14 -0.56 -0.27 -7.97
N LEU A 15 -1.58 -1.11 -8.17
CA LEU A 15 -1.99 -2.10 -7.16
C LEU A 15 -0.88 -3.13 -6.92
N TYR A 16 -0.28 -3.66 -7.99
CA TYR A 16 0.81 -4.62 -7.87
C TYR A 16 1.99 -4.04 -7.08
N ASN A 17 2.45 -2.84 -7.46
CA ASN A 17 3.53 -2.13 -6.80
C ASN A 17 3.22 -1.82 -5.34
N LEU A 18 2.01 -1.34 -5.05
CA LEU A 18 1.57 -1.05 -3.69
C LEU A 18 1.75 -2.25 -2.75
N THR A 19 1.21 -3.41 -3.12
CA THR A 19 1.25 -4.61 -2.27
C THR A 19 2.68 -5.05 -1.98
N LYS A 20 3.56 -4.95 -2.99
CA LYS A 20 4.98 -5.30 -2.89
C LYS A 20 5.73 -4.30 -2.01
N ASN A 21 5.49 -3.01 -2.19
CA ASN A 21 6.16 -1.93 -1.46
C ASN A 21 5.77 -1.94 0.02
N LEU A 22 4.50 -2.12 0.36
CA LEU A 22 4.07 -2.23 1.76
C LEU A 22 4.80 -3.35 2.50
N LYS A 23 4.91 -4.52 1.87
CA LYS A 23 5.62 -5.67 2.44
C LYS A 23 7.13 -5.44 2.53
N ALA A 24 7.71 -4.77 1.54
CA ALA A 24 9.14 -4.46 1.50
C ALA A 24 9.51 -3.43 2.58
N LEU A 25 8.81 -2.29 2.62
CA LEU A 25 8.98 -1.24 3.62
C LEU A 25 8.80 -1.80 5.03
N ARG A 26 7.73 -2.56 5.28
CA ARG A 26 7.53 -3.19 6.59
C ARG A 26 8.74 -4.02 7.03
N ARG A 27 9.31 -4.82 6.12
CA ARG A 27 10.49 -5.66 6.40
C ARG A 27 11.75 -4.83 6.59
N GLN A 28 11.96 -3.79 5.79
CA GLN A 28 13.10 -2.88 5.89
C GLN A 28 13.12 -2.16 7.25
N TYR A 29 11.95 -1.72 7.72
CA TYR A 29 11.79 -1.09 9.03
C TYR A 29 11.73 -2.08 10.20
N GLY A 30 11.74 -3.39 9.94
CA GLY A 30 11.68 -4.43 10.98
C GLY A 30 10.32 -4.56 11.67
N TYR A 31 9.25 -4.06 11.05
CA TYR A 31 7.92 -4.04 11.64
C TYR A 31 7.17 -5.37 11.46
N THR A 32 6.34 -5.72 12.44
CA THR A 32 5.39 -6.83 12.31
C THR A 32 4.10 -6.34 11.66
N GLN A 33 3.31 -7.25 11.05
CA GLN A 33 2.00 -6.88 10.50
C GLN A 33 1.07 -6.32 11.58
N GLN A 34 1.17 -6.85 12.80
CA GLN A 34 0.43 -6.35 13.96
C GLN A 34 0.82 -4.92 14.32
N TYR A 35 2.11 -4.60 14.39
CA TYR A 35 2.58 -3.25 14.69
C TYR A 35 2.05 -2.22 13.69
N VAL A 36 2.13 -2.52 12.39
CA VAL A 36 1.64 -1.58 11.36
C VAL A 36 0.12 -1.40 11.47
N ALA A 37 -0.62 -2.48 11.73
CA ALA A 37 -2.07 -2.41 11.94
C ALA A 37 -2.43 -1.53 13.15
N GLU A 38 -1.68 -1.63 14.26
CA GLU A 38 -1.85 -0.78 15.44
C GLU A 38 -1.59 0.70 15.11
N GLN A 39 -0.52 1.02 14.36
CA GLN A 39 -0.24 2.41 13.92
C GLN A 39 -1.34 2.97 13.02
N LEU A 40 -1.98 2.12 12.22
CA LEU A 40 -3.09 2.49 11.35
C LEU A 40 -4.43 2.59 12.10
N GLY A 41 -4.55 1.96 13.27
CA GLY A 41 -5.81 1.80 13.98
C GLY A 41 -6.77 0.84 13.29
N ILE A 42 -6.24 -0.22 12.65
CA ILE A 42 -7.00 -1.27 11.96
C ILE A 42 -6.67 -2.64 12.52
N THR A 43 -7.38 -3.68 12.07
CA THR A 43 -7.08 -5.05 12.48
C THR A 43 -5.85 -5.58 11.73
N PRO A 44 -5.06 -6.50 12.33
CA PRO A 44 -3.97 -7.18 11.62
C PRO A 44 -4.42 -7.89 10.35
N GLN A 45 -5.66 -8.41 10.32
CA GLN A 45 -6.27 -9.03 9.15
C GLN A 45 -6.49 -8.02 8.01
N SER A 46 -6.92 -6.79 8.32
CA SER A 46 -7.05 -5.73 7.33
C SER A 46 -5.69 -5.35 6.74
N TYR A 47 -4.64 -5.23 7.55
CA TYR A 47 -3.31 -4.95 7.05
C TYR A 47 -2.74 -6.12 6.23
N HIS A 48 -2.98 -7.36 6.65
CA HIS A 48 -2.61 -8.55 5.87
C HIS A 48 -3.28 -8.55 4.48
N ALA A 49 -4.56 -8.17 4.41
CA ALA A 49 -5.28 -8.07 3.14
C ALA A 49 -4.67 -7.01 2.18
N TYR A 50 -4.06 -5.94 2.71
CA TYR A 50 -3.31 -4.97 1.91
C TYR A 50 -2.04 -5.58 1.32
N GLU A 51 -1.21 -6.27 2.11
CA GLU A 51 0.01 -6.92 1.61
C GLU A 51 -0.29 -8.09 0.65
N ALA A 52 -1.51 -8.63 0.69
CA ALA A 52 -1.97 -9.69 -0.20
C ALA A 52 -2.70 -9.19 -1.46
N GLY A 53 -2.92 -7.88 -1.60
CA GLY A 53 -3.67 -7.30 -2.73
C GLY A 53 -5.16 -7.65 -2.77
N ILE A 54 -5.71 -8.10 -1.64
CA ILE A 54 -7.14 -8.46 -1.53
C ILE A 54 -7.99 -7.20 -1.39
N THR A 55 -7.48 -6.22 -0.65
CA THR A 55 -8.14 -4.92 -0.46
C THR A 55 -7.13 -3.80 -0.59
N ILE A 56 -7.62 -2.60 -0.92
CA ILE A 56 -6.81 -1.39 -0.96
C ILE A 56 -6.99 -0.57 0.33
N PRO A 57 -5.92 0.10 0.81
CA PRO A 57 -6.05 1.05 1.90
C PRO A 57 -6.94 2.23 1.50
N THR A 58 -7.74 2.72 2.44
CA THR A 58 -8.46 3.99 2.27
C THR A 58 -7.47 5.15 2.24
N LEU A 59 -7.85 6.30 1.67
CA LEU A 59 -6.97 7.48 1.63
C LEU A 59 -6.39 7.87 3.00
N PRO A 60 -7.15 7.85 4.12
CA PRO A 60 -6.57 8.09 5.44
C PRO A 60 -5.49 7.08 5.84
N ASN A 61 -5.71 5.79 5.56
CA ASN A 61 -4.72 4.75 5.85
C ASN A 61 -3.50 4.87 4.93
N PHE A 62 -3.72 5.28 3.68
CA PHE A 62 -2.66 5.53 2.71
C PHE A 62 -1.72 6.65 3.16
N ILE A 63 -2.28 7.77 3.63
CA ILE A 63 -1.51 8.88 4.21
C ILE A 63 -0.76 8.44 5.48
N LYS A 64 -1.38 7.64 6.34
CA LYS A 64 -0.74 7.10 7.54
C LYS A 64 0.44 6.17 7.19
N LEU A 65 0.31 5.33 6.16
CA LEU A 65 1.38 4.45 5.70
C LEU A 65 2.58 5.24 5.18
N ALA A 66 2.34 6.26 4.34
CA ALA A 66 3.39 7.15 3.85
C ALA A 66 4.15 7.83 5.01
N ARG A 67 3.42 8.34 6.00
CA ARG A 67 4.02 8.93 7.21
C ARG A 67 4.77 7.93 8.08
N LEU A 68 4.24 6.71 8.22
CA LEU A 68 4.86 5.66 9.04
C LEU A 68 6.23 5.24 8.46
N TYR A 69 6.32 5.19 7.14
CA TYR A 69 7.54 4.79 6.43
C TYR A 69 8.41 5.97 5.98
N ASP A 70 8.02 7.20 6.31
CA ASP A 70 8.71 8.44 5.90
C ASP A 70 8.98 8.51 4.38
N VAL A 71 7.94 8.20 3.59
CA VAL A 71 7.95 8.22 2.12
C VAL A 71 6.81 9.08 1.58
N SER A 72 6.88 9.44 0.30
CA SER A 72 5.75 10.07 -0.40
C SER A 72 4.64 9.06 -0.72
N LEU A 73 3.48 9.55 -1.16
CA LEU A 73 2.41 8.66 -1.62
C LEU A 73 2.78 7.96 -2.94
N ASP A 74 3.55 8.62 -3.80
CA ASP A 74 4.00 8.07 -5.07
C ASP A 74 5.02 6.95 -4.85
N ASP A 75 5.91 7.08 -3.86
CA ASP A 75 6.85 6.01 -3.47
C ASP A 75 6.14 4.72 -3.02
N LEU A 76 4.88 4.80 -2.57
CA LEU A 76 4.10 3.61 -2.26
C LEU A 76 3.62 2.88 -3.52
N LEU A 77 3.54 3.55 -4.67
CA LEU A 77 2.99 3.03 -5.93
C LEU A 77 4.05 2.72 -7.00
N GLU A 78 5.30 3.17 -6.84
CA GLU A 78 6.39 2.97 -7.83
C GLU A 78 7.18 1.66 -7.67
#